data_AF-A0A7C3LD88-F1
#
_entry.id   AF-A0A7C3LD88-F1
#
_cell.length_a   1.000
_cell.length_b   1.000
_cell.length_c   1.000
_cell.angle_alpha   90.00
_cell.angle_beta   90.00
_cell.angle_gamma   90.00
#
_symmetry.space_group_name_H-M   'P 1'
#
loop_
_entity.id
_entity.type
_entity.pdbx_description
1 polymer ?
#
loop_
_entity_poly.entity_id
_entity_poly.type
_entity_poly.pdbx_seq_one_letter_code
_entity_poly.pdbx_strand_id
1 'polypeptide(L)' 'EALKGKRKGQHSIRINDQWRICFVWSAPNAHDVEIVDYH' A
#
# COMPACT_ATOMS: atom_id res chain seq x y z
N GLU A 1 -0.83 -4.01 -17.88
CA GLU A 1 -2.19 -3.46 -18.12
C GLU A 1 -2.61 -2.63 -16.92
N ALA A 2 -3.26 -1.48 -17.15
CA ALA A 2 -3.72 -0.62 -16.06
C ALA A 2 -4.69 -1.40 -15.17
N LEU A 3 -4.32 -1.66 -13.92
CA LEU A 3 -5.26 -2.13 -12.91
C LEU A 3 -6.27 -1.00 -12.69
N LYS A 4 -7.36 -1.08 -13.44
CA LYS A 4 -8.52 -0.19 -13.37
C LYS A 4 -9.03 -0.16 -11.93
N GLY A 5 -8.90 0.98 -11.29
CA GLY A 5 -10.10 1.62 -10.74
C GLY A 5 -10.34 1.63 -9.22
N LYS A 6 -9.46 1.12 -8.34
CA LYS A 6 -9.72 1.21 -6.88
C LYS A 6 -8.56 1.59 -5.96
N ARG A 7 -7.34 1.81 -6.49
CA ARG A 7 -6.14 2.12 -5.67
C ARG A 7 -5.39 3.38 -6.11
N LYS A 8 -6.04 4.34 -6.77
CA LYS A 8 -5.45 5.68 -6.98
C LYS A 8 -5.28 6.34 -5.60
N GLY A 9 -4.03 6.47 -5.13
CA GLY A 9 -3.70 7.06 -3.83
C GLY A 9 -3.27 6.07 -2.73
N GLN A 10 -3.23 4.77 -3.02
CA GLN A 10 -2.56 3.82 -2.14
C GLN A 10 -1.06 3.78 -2.43
N HIS A 11 -0.28 3.81 -1.36
CA HIS A 11 1.17 3.74 -1.32
C HIS A 11 1.59 2.42 -0.68
N SER A 12 2.79 1.95 -1.01
CA SER A 12 3.36 0.77 -0.37
C SER A 12 4.84 0.94 -0.06
N ILE A 13 5.26 0.46 1.10
CA ILE A 13 6.67 0.37 1.51
C ILE A 13 7.05 -1.10 1.59
N ARG A 14 8.16 -1.47 0.94
CA ARG A 14 8.72 -2.82 1.04
C ARG A 14 9.57 -2.93 2.32
N ILE A 15 9.28 -3.92 3.15
CA ILE A 15 10.09 -4.23 4.35
C ILE A 15 11.23 -5.18 3.95
N ASN A 16 10.89 -6.27 3.29
CA ASN A 16 11.85 -7.25 2.74
C ASN A 16 11.20 -7.98 1.54
N ASP A 17 11.79 -9.10 1.12
CA ASP A 17 11.29 -9.86 -0.04
C ASP A 17 9.88 -10.45 0.17
N GLN A 18 9.48 -10.63 1.44
CA GLN A 18 8.22 -11.26 1.82
C GLN A 18 7.14 -10.23 2.24
N TRP A 19 7.52 -9.11 2.87
CA TRP A 19 6.55 -8.23 3.53
C TRP A 19 6.45 -6.83 2.90
N ARG A 20 5.22 -6.34 2.79
CA ARG A 20 4.91 -4.97 2.36
C ARG A 20 3.90 -4.31 3.30
N ILE A 21 4.09 -3.02 3.54
CA ILE A 21 3.09 -2.16 4.17
C ILE A 21 2.33 -1.47 3.05
N CYS A 22 1.00 -1.56 3.06
CA CYS A 22 0.11 -0.81 2.18
C CYS A 22 -0.63 0.24 3.02
N PHE A 23 -0.76 1.46 2.51
CA PHE A 23 -1.47 2.54 3.20
C PHE A 23 -2.03 3.57 2.22
N VAL A 24 -3.01 4.35 2.66
CA VAL A 24 -3.50 5.54 1.96
C VAL A 24 -2.84 6.78 2.56
N TRP A 25 -2.29 7.66 1.72
CA TRP A 25 -1.78 8.94 2.20
C TRP A 25 -2.87 10.01 2.13
N SER A 26 -3.27 10.52 3.29
CA SER A 26 -4.15 11.68 3.41
C SER A 26 -3.47 12.69 4.32
N ALA A 27 -2.74 13.63 3.70
CA ALA A 27 -1.84 14.54 4.39
C ALA A 27 -2.49 15.18 5.64
N PRO A 28 -1.82 15.17 6.80
CA PRO A 28 -0.42 14.78 7.03
C PRO A 28 -0.21 13.29 7.39
N ASN A 29 -1.26 12.47 7.37
CA ASN A 29 -1.26 11.14 8.01
C ASN A 29 -1.42 9.98 7.01
N ALA A 30 -0.95 8.82 7.45
CA ALA A 30 -1.25 7.55 6.79
C ALA A 30 -2.52 6.94 7.40
N HIS A 31 -3.42 6.49 6.53
CA HIS A 31 -4.66 5.81 6.88
C HIS A 31 -4.70 4.42 6.25
N ASP A 32 -5.55 3.54 6.79
CA ASP A 32 -5.75 2.17 6.30
C ASP A 32 -4.42 1.41 6.11
N VAL A 33 -3.59 1.44 7.15
CA VAL A 33 -2.26 0.82 7.16
C VAL A 33 -2.40 -0.68 7.39
N GLU A 34 -1.98 -1.47 6.41
CA GLU A 34 -2.03 -2.94 6.45
C GLU A 34 -0.66 -3.53 6.14
N ILE A 35 -0.28 -4.60 6.84
CA ILE A 35 0.89 -5.42 6.52
C ILE A 35 0.40 -6.62 5.74
N VAL A 36 0.90 -6.77 4.52
CA VAL A 36 0.57 -7.89 3.63
C VAL A 36 1.81 -8.75 3.38
N ASP A 37 1.59 -10.07 3.44
CA ASP A 37 2.55 -11.07 2.98
C ASP A 37 2.42 -11.20 1.46
N TYR A 38 3.55 -11.20 0.77
CA TYR A 38 3.63 -11.46 -0.66
C TYR A 38 4.39 -12.79 -0.84
N HIS A 39 3.61 -13.85 -1.03
CA HIS A 39 4.05 -15.17 -1.52
C HIS A 39 3.22 -15.54 -2.76
#